data_AF-A0A2V8MCL7-F1
#
_entry.id   AF-A0A2V8MCL7-F1
#
_cell.length_a   1.000
_cell.length_b   1.000
_cell.length_c   1.000
_cell.angle_alpha   90.00
_cell.angle_beta   90.00
_cell.angle_gamma   90.00
#
_symmetry.space_group_name_H-M   'P 1'
#
loop_
_entity.id
_entity.type
_entity.pdbx_description
1 polymer ?
#
loop_
_entity_poly.entity_id
_entity_poly.type
_entity_poly.pdbx_seq_one_letter_code
_entity_poly.pdbx_strand_id
1 'polypeptide(L)'
;NTPTLVGSLPKDTGRVKRIDNGVTYFDDLKQVPDPTIADLTPLQLLNTRSTLKAITNSSGKIIAVNPRPGTLGSLSQTWLQGPGAFRLDVNLIKSFSLREGKEFQFRADAINLLNSPQFEDPNTNINSTNFGRITGAGGARLVALSARINF
;
A
#
# COMPACT_ATOMS: atom_id res chain seq x y z
N ASN A 1 -6.29 11.89 12.52
CA ASN A 1 -5.26 12.84 12.96
C ASN A 1 -4.02 12.65 12.13
N THR A 2 -3.64 13.68 11.36
CA THR A 2 -2.33 13.73 10.72
C THR A 2 -1.26 13.94 11.80
N PRO A 3 -0.09 13.31 11.68
CA PRO A 3 1.02 13.57 12.58
C PRO A 3 1.64 14.94 12.32
N THR A 4 2.41 15.43 13.30
CA THR A 4 3.25 16.62 13.16
C THR A 4 4.64 16.20 12.73
N LEU A 5 5.13 16.75 11.61
CA LEU A 5 6.51 16.55 11.18
C LEU A 5 7.47 17.37 12.05
N VAL A 6 8.49 16.68 12.57
CA VAL A 6 9.61 17.27 13.34
C VAL A 6 10.95 17.10 12.62
N GLY A 7 10.95 16.39 11.50
CA GLY A 7 12.09 16.21 10.62
C GLY A 7 11.67 16.16 9.15
N SER A 8 12.67 16.11 8.26
CA SER A 8 12.42 15.93 6.83
C SER A 8 12.04 14.48 6.54
N LEU A 9 10.90 14.28 5.89
CA LEU A 9 10.53 13.01 5.28
C LEU A 9 10.88 13.09 3.79
N PRO A 10 11.73 12.23 3.23
CA PRO A 10 12.02 12.25 1.79
C PRO A 10 10.76 12.07 0.94
N LYS A 11 10.70 12.67 -0.25
CA LYS A 11 9.55 12.48 -1.17
C LYS A 11 9.43 11.06 -1.70
N ASP A 12 10.56 10.34 -1.73
CA ASP A 12 10.65 8.97 -2.22
C ASP A 12 10.45 7.95 -1.08
N THR A 13 9.85 8.41 0.03
CA THR A 13 9.54 7.55 1.18
C THR A 13 8.39 6.62 0.80
N GLY A 14 8.74 5.42 0.32
CA GLY A 14 7.73 4.42 0.03
C GLY A 14 8.13 3.49 -1.11
N ARG A 15 8.34 2.22 -0.79
CA ARG A 15 8.47 1.17 -1.80
C ARG A 15 7.93 -0.13 -1.27
N VAL A 16 7.13 -0.80 -2.09
CA VAL A 16 6.66 -2.16 -1.77
C VAL A 16 7.86 -3.09 -1.62
N LYS A 17 7.96 -3.70 -0.45
CA LYS A 17 8.96 -4.71 -0.11
C LYS A 17 8.26 -5.92 0.50
N ARG A 18 8.49 -7.09 -0.09
CA ARG A 18 8.03 -8.36 0.47
C ARG A 18 8.99 -8.78 1.57
N ILE A 19 8.44 -9.26 2.67
CA ILE A 19 9.15 -9.77 3.85
C ILE A 19 8.52 -11.09 4.28
N ASP A 20 9.18 -11.85 5.15
CA ASP A 20 8.76 -13.22 5.50
C ASP A 20 7.32 -13.29 6.03
N ASN A 21 6.86 -12.24 6.73
CA ASN A 21 5.52 -12.13 7.27
C ASN A 21 4.67 -11.05 6.57
N GLY A 22 4.70 -11.01 5.24
CA GLY A 22 3.81 -10.19 4.41
C GLY A 22 4.50 -9.09 3.60
N VAL A 23 3.85 -7.93 3.49
CA VAL A 23 4.32 -6.82 2.64
C VAL A 23 4.41 -5.53 3.45
N THR A 24 5.50 -4.80 3.29
CA THR A 24 5.71 -3.48 3.88
C THR A 24 5.99 -2.44 2.81
N TYR A 25 5.70 -1.18 3.12
CA TYR A 25 5.88 -0.04 2.24
C TYR A 25 6.98 0.91 2.69
N PHE A 26 7.29 0.95 3.99
CA PHE A 26 8.34 1.80 4.54
C PHE A 26 9.50 0.94 5.03
N ASP A 27 10.65 1.04 4.37
CA ASP A 27 11.85 0.30 4.78
C ASP A 27 12.61 1.02 5.90
N ASP A 28 12.73 2.35 5.76
CA ASP A 28 13.52 3.19 6.67
C ASP A 28 12.75 3.74 7.86
N LEU A 29 11.42 3.57 7.91
CA LEU A 29 10.59 4.15 8.95
C LEU A 29 10.25 3.13 10.03
N LYS A 30 10.48 3.49 11.29
CA LYS A 30 10.21 2.63 12.44
C LYS A 30 9.44 3.35 13.54
N GLN A 31 8.49 2.64 14.14
CA GLN A 31 7.74 3.12 15.29
C GLN A 31 8.57 3.03 16.57
N VAL A 32 8.56 4.10 17.36
CA VAL A 32 9.13 4.18 18.71
C VAL A 32 8.10 4.79 19.66
N PRO A 33 8.25 4.66 21.00
CA PRO A 33 7.41 5.41 21.93
C PRO A 33 7.49 6.92 21.67
N ASP A 34 6.35 7.61 21.73
CA ASP A 34 6.32 9.06 21.53
C ASP A 34 7.07 9.78 22.68
N PRO A 35 7.98 10.72 22.40
CA PRO A 35 8.74 11.43 23.44
C PRO A 35 7.87 12.16 24.45
N THR A 36 6.70 12.65 24.03
CA THR A 36 5.76 13.38 24.90
C THR A 36 5.20 12.52 26.03
N ILE A 37 5.37 11.20 25.97
CA ILE A 37 5.05 10.28 27.06
C ILE A 37 5.89 10.61 28.31
N ALA A 38 7.12 11.08 28.13
CA ALA A 38 7.99 11.48 29.25
C ALA A 38 7.45 12.70 30.02
N ASP A 39 6.61 13.53 29.37
CA ASP A 39 6.00 14.71 29.97
C ASP A 39 4.71 14.36 30.74
N LEU A 40 4.22 13.11 30.66
CA LEU A 40 3.05 12.65 31.39
C LEU A 40 3.38 12.39 32.86
N THR A 41 2.41 12.67 33.74
CA THR A 41 2.55 12.35 35.15
C THR A 41 2.76 10.84 35.35
N PRO A 42 3.69 10.42 36.23
CA PRO A 42 3.84 9.01 36.59
C PRO A 42 2.72 8.52 37.53
N LEU A 43 1.87 9.43 38.04
CA LEU A 43 0.72 9.07 38.85
C LEU A 43 -0.17 8.08 38.11
N GLN A 44 -0.62 7.04 38.82
CA GLN A 44 -1.45 5.97 38.26
C GLN A 44 -0.85 5.27 37.03
N LEU A 45 0.48 5.35 36.86
CA LEU A 45 1.22 4.74 35.75
C LEU A 45 0.79 5.30 34.38
N LEU A 46 0.33 6.55 34.31
CA LEU A 46 -0.23 7.12 33.08
C LEU A 46 0.80 7.14 31.94
N ASN A 47 2.07 7.42 32.24
CA ASN A 47 3.18 7.34 31.29
C ASN A 47 3.36 5.92 30.72
N THR A 48 3.39 4.89 31.57
CA THR A 48 3.56 3.47 31.17
C THR A 48 2.35 2.92 30.41
N ARG A 49 1.16 3.46 30.69
CA ARG A 49 -0.09 3.06 30.02
C ARG A 49 -0.31 3.75 28.68
N SER A 50 0.50 4.75 28.34
CA SER A 50 0.39 5.46 27.07
C SER A 50 0.78 4.56 25.91
N THR A 51 -0.06 4.51 24.88
CA THR A 51 0.18 3.74 23.65
C THR A 51 0.69 4.60 22.50
N LEU A 52 0.92 5.89 22.75
CA LEU A 52 1.36 6.83 21.72
C LEU A 52 2.71 6.43 21.12
N LYS A 53 2.79 6.51 19.80
CA LYS A 53 3.99 6.19 19.04
C LYS A 53 4.44 7.39 18.23
N ALA A 54 5.74 7.47 17.98
CA ALA A 54 6.36 8.38 17.04
C ALA A 54 7.08 7.56 15.95
N ILE A 55 7.43 8.22 14.84
CA ILE A 55 8.15 7.61 13.73
C ILE A 55 9.58 8.14 13.69
N THR A 56 10.52 7.23 13.51
CA THR A 56 11.94 7.51 13.29
C THR A 56 12.37 7.10 11.89
N ASN A 57 13.43 7.74 11.38
CA ASN A 57 14.14 7.28 10.19
C ASN A 57 15.16 6.17 10.53
N SER A 58 15.89 5.69 9.53
CA SER A 58 16.91 4.64 9.68
C SER A 58 18.05 5.01 10.63
N SER A 59 18.33 6.31 10.83
CA SER A 59 19.31 6.83 11.79
C SER A 59 18.77 6.95 13.22
N GLY A 60 17.49 6.61 13.47
CA GLY A 60 16.84 6.76 14.77
C GLY A 60 16.39 8.20 15.10
N LYS A 61 16.53 9.15 14.17
CA LYS A 61 16.03 10.51 14.34
C LYS A 61 14.52 10.51 14.21
N ILE A 62 13.83 11.15 15.15
CA ILE A 62 12.38 11.31 15.12
C ILE A 62 12.01 12.27 13.99
N ILE A 63 11.05 11.86 13.17
CA ILE A 63 10.58 12.62 12.01
C ILE A 63 9.10 12.98 12.10
N ALA A 64 8.29 12.19 12.80
CA ALA A 64 6.87 12.44 12.97
C ALA A 64 6.40 12.05 14.37
N VAL A 65 5.59 12.89 14.99
CA VAL A 65 5.01 12.69 16.33
C VAL A 65 3.51 12.98 16.30
N ASN A 66 2.80 12.62 17.36
CA ASN A 66 1.40 13.03 17.49
C ASN A 66 1.30 14.55 17.70
N PRO A 67 0.31 15.24 17.10
CA PRO A 67 0.06 16.64 17.41
C PRO A 67 -0.35 16.80 18.88
N ARG A 68 -0.03 17.95 19.46
CA ARG A 68 -0.46 18.27 20.83
C ARG A 68 -1.99 18.34 20.89
N PRO A 69 -2.61 18.02 22.04
CA PRO A 69 -4.05 18.19 22.22
C PRO A 69 -4.51 19.59 21.79
N GLY A 70 -5.58 19.65 21.00
CA GLY A 70 -6.11 20.92 20.48
C GLY A 70 -5.37 21.48 19.26
N THR A 71 -4.36 20.79 18.72
CA THR A 71 -3.64 21.20 17.51
C THR A 71 -3.82 20.20 16.37
N LEU A 72 -3.77 20.68 15.13
CA LEU A 72 -3.74 19.84 13.94
C LEU A 72 -2.29 19.48 13.60
N GLY A 73 -2.10 18.29 13.01
CA GLY A 73 -0.80 17.87 12.51
C GLY A 73 -0.35 18.68 11.29
N SER A 74 0.96 18.87 11.16
CA SER A 74 1.57 19.62 10.04
C SER A 74 1.81 18.79 8.77
N LEU A 75 1.65 17.46 8.81
CA LEU A 75 1.84 16.62 7.62
C LEU A 75 0.69 16.80 6.63
N SER A 76 1.02 17.19 5.40
CA SER A 76 0.05 17.25 4.30
C SER A 76 -0.51 15.86 3.98
N GLN A 77 -1.81 15.78 3.73
CA GLN A 77 -2.49 14.53 3.38
C GLN A 77 -2.07 13.98 2.01
N THR A 78 -1.50 14.82 1.13
CA THR A 78 -0.99 14.44 -0.20
C THR A 78 0.51 14.14 -0.22
N TRP A 79 1.17 14.11 0.94
CA TRP A 79 2.62 13.92 1.00
C TRP A 79 3.05 12.50 0.59
N LEU A 80 2.21 11.50 0.86
CA LEU A 80 2.50 10.11 0.56
C LEU A 80 1.77 9.68 -0.73
N GLN A 81 2.49 9.00 -1.61
CA GLN A 81 1.90 8.31 -2.76
C GLN A 81 1.75 6.83 -2.43
N GLY A 82 0.71 6.19 -2.93
CA GLY A 82 0.50 4.76 -2.76
C GLY A 82 1.46 3.90 -3.61
N PRO A 83 1.42 2.57 -3.45
CA PRO A 83 2.11 1.65 -4.34
C PRO A 83 1.76 1.87 -5.82
N GLY A 84 2.78 1.85 -6.68
CA GLY A 84 2.56 1.79 -8.12
C GLY A 84 1.91 0.48 -8.54
N ALA A 85 1.08 0.56 -9.57
CA ALA A 85 0.34 -0.56 -10.13
C ALA A 85 0.72 -0.77 -11.60
N PHE A 86 0.93 -2.02 -12.01
CA PHE A 86 1.13 -2.39 -13.40
C PHE A 86 0.23 -3.57 -13.75
N ARG A 87 -0.52 -3.46 -14.86
CA ARG A 87 -1.39 -4.51 -15.37
C ARG A 87 -1.27 -4.58 -16.89
N LEU A 88 -1.13 -5.80 -17.40
CA LEU A 88 -1.15 -6.08 -18.83
C LEU A 88 -2.39 -6.91 -19.16
N ASP A 89 -3.28 -6.34 -19.98
CA ASP A 89 -4.50 -7.00 -20.45
C ASP A 89 -4.33 -7.32 -21.95
N VAL A 90 -4.71 -8.53 -22.37
CA VAL A 90 -4.51 -9.03 -23.74
C VAL A 90 -5.79 -9.64 -24.29
N ASN A 91 -6.11 -9.30 -25.54
CA ASN A 91 -7.15 -9.96 -26.33
C ASN A 91 -6.53 -10.50 -27.62
N LEU A 92 -6.76 -11.79 -27.91
CA LEU A 92 -6.33 -12.45 -29.13
C LEU A 92 -7.54 -13.10 -29.80
N ILE A 93 -7.72 -12.82 -31.09
CA ILE A 93 -8.77 -13.41 -31.91
C ILE A 93 -8.15 -14.02 -33.15
N LYS A 94 -8.53 -15.26 -33.47
CA LYS A 94 -8.15 -15.93 -34.71
C LYS A 94 -9.40 -16.46 -35.40
N SER A 95 -9.59 -16.01 -36.63
CA SER A 95 -10.60 -16.51 -37.56
C SER A 95 -9.99 -17.54 -38.51
N PHE A 96 -10.73 -18.62 -38.73
CA PHE A 96 -10.43 -19.69 -39.65
C PHE A 96 -11.57 -19.79 -40.66
N SER A 97 -11.27 -19.55 -41.94
CA SER A 97 -12.24 -19.77 -43.02
C SER A 97 -12.50 -21.27 -43.18
N LEU A 98 -13.76 -21.66 -43.07
CA LEU A 98 -14.23 -23.01 -43.36
C LEU A 98 -14.73 -23.07 -44.82
N ARG A 99 -15.06 -24.27 -45.29
CA ARG A 99 -15.74 -24.45 -46.59
C ARG A 99 -17.18 -23.95 -46.50
N GLU A 100 -17.78 -23.67 -47.66
CA GLU A 100 -19.21 -23.30 -47.78
C GLU A 100 -19.58 -21.95 -47.15
N GLY A 101 -18.65 -20.98 -47.11
CA GLY A 101 -18.93 -19.63 -46.57
C GLY A 101 -18.95 -19.54 -45.04
N LYS A 102 -18.67 -20.64 -44.34
CA LYS A 102 -18.63 -20.69 -42.87
C LYS A 102 -17.31 -20.13 -42.33
N GLU A 103 -17.34 -19.60 -41.11
CA GLU A 103 -16.15 -19.10 -40.41
C GLU A 103 -16.15 -19.62 -38.97
N PHE A 104 -15.01 -20.13 -38.51
CA PHE A 104 -14.78 -20.44 -37.10
C PHE A 104 -13.89 -19.37 -36.48
N GLN A 105 -14.36 -18.74 -35.41
CA GLN A 105 -13.61 -17.75 -34.66
C GLN A 105 -13.28 -18.28 -33.27
N PHE A 106 -12.00 -18.22 -32.92
CA PHE A 106 -11.50 -18.49 -31.58
C PHE A 106 -11.02 -17.19 -30.93
N ARG A 107 -11.37 -16.96 -29.68
CA ARG A 107 -11.00 -15.78 -28.91
C ARG A 107 -10.47 -16.16 -27.54
N ALA A 108 -9.37 -15.54 -27.15
CA ALA A 108 -8.78 -15.62 -25.83
C ALA A 108 -8.65 -14.21 -25.24
N ASP A 109 -9.24 -13.99 -24.07
CA ASP A 109 -9.13 -12.76 -23.29
C ASP A 109 -8.36 -13.07 -22.00
N ALA A 110 -7.34 -12.27 -21.69
CA ALA A 110 -6.58 -12.36 -20.46
C ALA A 110 -6.53 -10.99 -19.78
N ILE A 111 -7.10 -10.90 -18.58
CA ILE A 111 -6.98 -9.75 -17.68
C ILE A 111 -5.86 -10.05 -16.69
N ASN A 112 -4.96 -9.09 -16.50
CA ASN A 112 -3.72 -9.23 -15.74
C ASN A 112 -2.90 -10.48 -16.17
N LEU A 113 -2.54 -10.54 -17.44
CA LEU A 113 -1.81 -11.66 -18.04
C LEU A 113 -0.54 -12.03 -17.25
N LEU A 114 0.22 -11.03 -16.81
CA LEU A 114 1.46 -11.22 -16.04
C LEU A 114 1.23 -11.60 -14.58
N ASN A 115 -0.01 -11.63 -14.12
CA ASN A 115 -0.37 -11.87 -12.72
C ASN A 115 0.35 -10.92 -11.75
N SER A 116 0.50 -9.65 -12.15
CA SER A 116 1.11 -8.60 -11.33
C SER A 116 0.13 -8.16 -10.23
N PRO A 117 0.47 -8.28 -8.93
CA PRO A 117 -0.42 -7.88 -7.86
C PRO A 117 -0.60 -6.36 -7.81
N GLN A 118 -1.83 -5.93 -7.53
CA GLN A 118 -2.19 -4.54 -7.35
C GLN A 118 -2.30 -4.30 -5.84
N PHE A 119 -1.25 -3.78 -5.22
CA PHE A 119 -1.22 -3.58 -3.77
C PHE A 119 -2.14 -2.43 -3.34
N GLU A 120 -2.84 -2.61 -2.22
CA GLU A 120 -3.56 -1.52 -1.56
C GLU A 120 -2.60 -0.56 -0.85
N ASP A 121 -3.13 0.58 -0.41
CA ASP A 121 -2.36 1.55 0.36
C ASP A 121 -1.89 0.96 1.70
N PRO A 122 -0.69 1.35 2.16
CA PRO A 122 -0.20 0.93 3.46
C PRO A 122 -0.98 1.58 4.60
N ASN A 123 -0.97 0.96 5.76
CA ASN A 123 -1.46 1.61 6.97
C ASN A 123 -0.52 2.78 7.36
N THR A 124 -1.02 4.01 7.31
CA THR A 124 -0.26 5.23 7.62
C THR A 124 -0.48 5.77 9.03
N ASN A 125 -1.31 5.09 9.84
CA ASN A 125 -1.56 5.50 11.21
C ASN A 125 -0.34 5.16 12.08
N ILE A 126 0.37 6.20 12.53
CA ILE A 126 1.59 6.05 13.32
C ILE A 126 1.39 5.34 14.66
N ASN A 127 0.14 5.25 15.17
CA ASN A 127 -0.19 4.53 16.41
C ASN A 127 -0.68 3.09 16.16
N SER A 128 -0.86 2.67 14.90
CA SER A 128 -1.29 1.32 14.56
C SER A 128 -0.12 0.34 14.63
N THR A 129 -0.33 -0.85 15.20
CA THR A 129 0.66 -1.94 15.16
C THR A 129 0.97 -2.43 13.75
N ASN A 130 0.10 -2.13 12.78
CA ASN A 130 0.27 -2.46 11.37
C ASN A 130 0.88 -1.32 10.55
N PHE A 131 1.44 -0.27 11.18
CA PHE A 131 2.05 0.84 10.45
C PHE A 131 3.02 0.37 9.35
N GLY A 132 2.87 0.93 8.16
CA GLY A 132 3.68 0.60 6.99
C GLY A 132 3.41 -0.79 6.40
N ARG A 133 2.44 -1.56 6.92
CA ARG A 133 2.03 -2.84 6.33
C ARG A 133 0.98 -2.64 5.26
N ILE A 134 1.08 -3.43 4.19
CA ILE A 134 0.06 -3.59 3.17
C ILE A 134 -0.62 -4.94 3.42
N THR A 135 -1.92 -4.90 3.73
CA THR A 135 -2.71 -6.09 4.11
C THR A 135 -3.64 -6.58 3.02
N GLY A 136 -3.77 -5.83 1.93
CA GLY A 136 -4.63 -6.16 0.80
C GLY A 136 -3.89 -6.07 -0.54
N ALA A 137 -4.29 -6.93 -1.47
CA ALA A 137 -3.87 -6.85 -2.86
C ALA A 137 -4.98 -7.38 -3.77
N GLY A 138 -5.19 -6.71 -4.89
CA GLY A 138 -6.13 -7.11 -5.93
C GLY A 138 -5.43 -7.51 -7.23
N GLY A 139 -6.21 -7.49 -8.31
CA GLY A 139 -5.73 -7.81 -9.65
C GLY A 139 -5.54 -9.30 -9.86
N ALA A 140 -6.49 -10.16 -9.48
CA ALA A 140 -6.42 -11.57 -9.85
C ALA A 140 -6.36 -11.72 -11.38
N ARG A 141 -5.55 -12.66 -11.86
CA ARG A 141 -5.52 -13.01 -13.29
C ARG A 141 -6.81 -13.73 -13.68
N LEU A 142 -7.44 -13.28 -14.76
CA LEU A 142 -8.59 -13.94 -15.37
C LEU A 142 -8.27 -14.27 -16.82
N VAL A 143 -8.53 -15.50 -17.21
CA VAL A 143 -8.42 -15.95 -18.60
C VAL A 143 -9.75 -16.52 -19.03
N ALA A 144 -10.31 -15.99 -20.11
CA ALA A 144 -11.55 -16.46 -20.72
C ALA A 144 -11.28 -16.90 -22.16
N LEU A 145 -11.86 -18.04 -22.53
CA LEU A 145 -11.79 -18.60 -23.86
C LEU A 145 -13.19 -18.67 -24.44
N SER A 146 -13.35 -18.27 -25.70
CA SER A 146 -14.62 -18.36 -26.41
C SER A 146 -14.41 -18.81 -27.86
N ALA A 147 -15.44 -19.45 -28.40
CA ALA A 147 -15.48 -19.89 -29.78
C ALA A 147 -16.85 -19.60 -30.38
N ARG A 148 -16.87 -19.21 -31.66
CA ARG A 148 -18.09 -18.93 -32.42
C ARG A 148 -17.98 -19.52 -33.83
N ILE A 149 -19.12 -19.96 -34.37
CA ILE A 149 -19.27 -20.31 -35.79
C ILE A 149 -20.21 -19.29 -36.43
N ASN A 150 -19.78 -18.70 -37.55
CA ASN A 150 -20.61 -17.86 -38.43
C ASN A 150 -20.98 -18.67 -39.68
N PHE A 151 -22.22 -18.54 -40.15
CA PHE A 151 -22.78 -19.24 -41.31
C PHE A 151 -23.71 -18.33 -42.10
#